data_AF-A0A1H3D4J8-F1
#
_entry.id   AF-A0A1H3D4J8-F1
#
_cell.length_a   1.000
_cell.length_b   1.000
_cell.length_c   1.000
_cell.angle_alpha   90.00
_cell.angle_beta   90.00
_cell.angle_gamma   90.00
#
_symmetry.space_group_name_H-M   'P 1'
#
loop_
_entity.id
_entity.type
_entity.pdbx_description
1 polymer ?
#
loop_
_entity_poly.entity_id
_entity_poly.type
_entity_poly.pdbx_seq_one_letter_code
_entity_poly.pdbx_strand_id
1 'polypeptide(L)'
;MTRTDRVRGMGDFLVEVHTWLRGELDGLLTQVDAVADGRAEATLSLSADLRAHCLSFCGALTKHHTGEDMGAFPMLARQFPEMAPALHKLGEEHAAVSALQKEIQRLVDSYVPGATDPRDLRTNLRELATKLEAHFDYEERTVVAALNTTPAPY
;
A
#
# COMPACT_ATOMS: atom_id res chain seq x y z
N MET A 1 14.95 36.33 8.71
CA MET A 1 13.76 35.57 8.31
C MET A 1 14.21 34.19 7.87
N THR A 2 14.10 33.18 8.74
CA THR A 2 14.40 31.79 8.40
C THR A 2 13.14 30.96 8.62
N ARG A 3 12.74 30.32 7.52
CA ARG A 3 11.63 29.39 7.28
C ARG A 3 11.12 28.74 8.58
N THR A 4 9.95 29.18 9.02
CA THR A 4 9.12 28.53 10.03
C THR A 4 9.14 27.02 9.83
N ASP A 5 9.47 26.26 10.88
CA ASP A 5 9.09 24.85 11.00
C ASP A 5 7.57 24.79 10.80
N ARG A 6 7.13 24.60 9.56
CA ARG A 6 5.73 24.40 9.26
C ARG A 6 5.39 23.07 9.92
N VAL A 7 4.57 23.09 10.96
CA VAL A 7 4.03 21.88 11.59
C VAL A 7 3.56 20.96 10.46
N ARG A 8 4.18 19.78 10.34
CA ARG A 8 3.84 18.80 9.31
C ARG A 8 2.37 18.41 9.54
N GLY A 9 1.55 18.56 8.51
CA GLY A 9 0.12 18.22 8.60
C GLY A 9 -0.10 16.73 8.41
N MET A 10 -1.26 16.22 8.81
CA MET A 10 -1.63 14.81 8.61
C MET A 10 -1.60 14.41 7.12
N GLY A 11 -1.91 15.33 6.21
CA GLY A 11 -1.85 15.08 4.77
C GLY A 11 -0.43 14.91 4.25
N ASP A 12 0.53 15.67 4.78
CA ASP A 12 1.95 15.48 4.44
C ASP A 12 2.46 14.11 4.93
N PHE A 13 2.02 13.67 6.11
CA PHE A 13 2.34 12.33 6.62
C PHE A 13 1.75 11.21 5.76
N LEU A 14 0.52 11.37 5.27
CA LEU A 14 -0.10 10.43 4.33
C LEU A 14 0.78 10.22 3.08
N VAL A 15 1.22 11.30 2.45
CA VAL A 15 2.08 11.26 1.25
C VAL A 15 3.41 10.56 1.54
N GLU A 16 3.99 10.76 2.73
CA GLU A 16 5.21 10.08 3.14
C GLU A 16 5.00 8.56 3.26
N VAL A 17 3.90 8.14 3.88
CA VAL A 17 3.53 6.71 3.99
C VAL A 17 3.29 6.10 2.62
N HIS A 18 2.57 6.78 1.72
CA HIS A 18 2.36 6.31 0.34
C HIS A 18 3.66 6.20 -0.44
N THR A 19 4.56 7.17 -0.29
CA THR A 19 5.87 7.13 -0.96
C THR A 19 6.68 5.93 -0.50
N TRP A 20 6.67 5.64 0.81
CA TRP A 20 7.32 4.46 1.35
C TRP A 20 6.67 3.17 0.83
N LEU A 21 5.33 3.06 0.84
CA LEU A 21 4.60 1.90 0.35
C LEU A 21 4.87 1.62 -1.14
N ARG A 22 4.96 2.66 -1.98
CA ARG A 22 5.36 2.54 -3.39
C ARG A 22 6.75 1.92 -3.51
N GLY A 23 7.71 2.35 -2.68
CA GLY A 23 9.06 1.80 -2.65
C GLY A 23 9.12 0.32 -2.25
N GLU A 24 8.41 -0.07 -1.20
CA GLU A 24 8.34 -1.49 -0.77
C GLU A 24 7.72 -2.36 -1.87
N LEU A 25 6.66 -1.88 -2.54
CA LEU A 25 6.01 -2.63 -3.61
C LEU A 25 6.91 -2.78 -4.85
N ASP A 26 7.70 -1.77 -5.21
CA ASP A 26 8.71 -1.88 -6.27
C ASP A 26 9.78 -2.93 -5.94
N GLY A 27 10.22 -2.96 -4.67
CA GLY A 27 11.11 -4.00 -4.17
C GLY A 27 10.52 -5.41 -4.28
N LEU A 28 9.23 -5.58 -3.97
CA LEU A 28 8.51 -6.85 -4.15
C LEU A 28 8.43 -7.27 -5.62
N LEU A 29 8.13 -6.32 -6.52
CA LEU A 29 8.09 -6.57 -7.96
C LEU A 29 9.45 -7.03 -8.49
N THR A 30 10.53 -6.40 -8.03
CA THR A 30 11.90 -6.80 -8.38
C THR A 30 12.22 -8.22 -7.90
N GLN A 31 11.86 -8.56 -6.65
CA GLN A 31 12.10 -9.89 -6.08
C GLN A 31 11.30 -10.97 -6.82
N VAL A 32 10.01 -10.74 -7.08
CA VAL A 32 9.17 -11.74 -7.76
C VAL A 32 9.58 -11.91 -9.23
N ASP A 33 10.06 -10.87 -9.90
CA ASP A 33 10.60 -10.98 -11.27
C ASP A 33 11.88 -11.84 -11.28
N ALA A 34 12.78 -11.65 -10.33
CA ALA A 34 14.00 -12.46 -10.22
C ALA A 34 13.69 -13.94 -9.99
N VAL A 35 12.70 -14.24 -9.14
CA VAL A 35 12.20 -15.61 -8.91
C VAL A 35 11.56 -16.17 -10.17
N ALA A 36 10.67 -15.41 -10.83
CA ALA A 36 9.94 -15.87 -12.00
C ALA A 36 10.79 -16.07 -13.26
N ASP A 37 11.88 -15.35 -13.38
CA ASP A 37 12.82 -15.47 -14.49
C ASP A 37 13.97 -16.45 -14.20
N GLY A 38 13.96 -17.11 -13.04
CA GLY A 38 14.96 -18.12 -12.66
C GLY A 38 16.38 -17.57 -12.47
N ARG A 39 16.52 -16.27 -12.23
CA ARG A 39 17.83 -15.57 -12.25
C ARG A 39 18.62 -15.66 -10.94
N ALA A 40 18.28 -16.57 -10.03
CA ALA A 40 18.86 -16.60 -8.68
C ALA A 40 19.58 -17.92 -8.37
N GLU A 41 20.91 -17.88 -8.26
CA GLU A 41 21.77 -19.00 -7.83
C GLU A 41 21.60 -19.37 -6.33
N ALA A 42 20.70 -18.69 -5.61
CA ALA A 42 20.28 -19.00 -4.23
C ALA A 42 18.75 -18.93 -4.09
N THR A 43 18.02 -19.65 -4.95
CA THR A 43 16.54 -19.62 -5.06
C THR A 43 15.77 -19.77 -3.75
N LEU A 44 16.28 -20.56 -2.79
CA LEU A 44 15.62 -20.75 -1.49
C LEU A 44 15.66 -19.50 -0.61
N SER A 45 16.81 -18.81 -0.50
CA SER A 45 16.93 -17.59 0.30
C SER A 45 16.08 -16.48 -0.31
N LEU A 46 16.17 -16.29 -1.63
CA LEU A 46 15.38 -15.27 -2.32
C LEU A 46 13.86 -15.49 -2.16
N SER A 47 13.42 -16.75 -2.15
CA SER A 47 12.00 -17.08 -1.93
C SER A 47 11.55 -16.78 -0.50
N ALA A 48 12.42 -16.99 0.50
CA ALA A 48 12.13 -16.66 1.89
C ALA A 48 12.09 -15.15 2.11
N ASP A 49 13.01 -14.40 1.49
CA ASP A 49 13.07 -12.94 1.54
C ASP A 49 11.83 -12.31 0.89
N LEU A 50 11.42 -12.80 -0.28
CA LEU A 50 10.18 -12.39 -0.95
C LEU A 50 8.95 -12.60 -0.06
N ARG A 51 8.87 -13.77 0.59
CA ARG A 51 7.77 -14.08 1.52
C ARG A 51 7.75 -13.11 2.70
N ALA A 52 8.89 -12.89 3.35
CA ALA A 52 8.98 -11.99 4.50
C ALA A 52 8.62 -10.54 4.12
N HIS A 53 9.13 -10.06 2.99
CA HIS A 53 8.81 -8.74 2.47
C HIS A 53 7.32 -8.61 2.17
N CYS A 54 6.71 -9.62 1.53
CA CYS A 54 5.28 -9.57 1.18
C CYS A 54 4.40 -9.50 2.43
N LEU A 55 4.73 -10.29 3.46
CA LEU A 55 4.03 -10.26 4.76
C LEU A 55 4.14 -8.89 5.43
N SER A 56 5.34 -8.31 5.44
CA SER A 56 5.60 -6.98 6.02
C SER A 56 4.80 -5.90 5.30
N PHE A 57 4.90 -5.85 3.98
CA PHE A 57 4.16 -4.91 3.15
C PHE A 57 2.64 -5.05 3.30
N CYS A 58 2.10 -6.27 3.22
CA CYS A 58 0.66 -6.49 3.36
C CYS A 58 0.15 -6.06 4.75
N GLY A 59 0.92 -6.35 5.80
CA GLY A 59 0.61 -5.93 7.16
C GLY A 59 0.65 -4.40 7.33
N ALA A 60 1.62 -3.72 6.74
CA ALA A 60 1.74 -2.26 6.79
C ALA A 60 0.60 -1.57 6.04
N LEU A 61 0.32 -2.01 4.80
CA LEU A 61 -0.78 -1.49 3.98
C LEU A 61 -2.15 -1.72 4.65
N THR A 62 -2.35 -2.88 5.28
CA THR A 62 -3.59 -3.14 6.05
C THR A 62 -3.76 -2.15 7.19
N LYS A 63 -2.69 -1.86 7.96
CA LYS A 63 -2.74 -0.92 9.10
C LYS A 63 -3.02 0.50 8.63
N HIS A 64 -2.40 0.92 7.54
CA HIS A 64 -2.60 2.22 6.91
C HIS A 64 -4.06 2.41 6.48
N HIS A 65 -4.60 1.53 5.62
CA HIS A 65 -6.00 1.64 5.16
C HIS A 65 -7.01 1.53 6.32
N THR A 66 -6.73 0.69 7.33
CA THR A 66 -7.59 0.62 8.53
C THR A 66 -7.57 1.94 9.31
N GLY A 67 -6.42 2.61 9.37
CA GLY A 67 -6.28 3.92 10.00
C GLY A 67 -7.09 5.01 9.29
N GLU A 68 -7.14 4.98 7.96
CA GLU A 68 -8.03 5.85 7.19
C GLU A 68 -9.50 5.54 7.42
N ASP A 69 -9.90 4.28 7.18
CA ASP A 69 -11.30 3.85 7.23
C ASP A 69 -11.94 4.11 8.59
N MET A 70 -11.19 3.85 9.66
CA MET A 70 -11.68 3.93 11.04
C MET A 70 -11.40 5.27 11.71
N GLY A 71 -10.51 6.10 11.12
CA GLY A 71 -10.01 7.33 11.73
C GLY A 71 -10.14 8.53 10.82
N ALA A 72 -9.27 8.63 9.82
CA ALA A 72 -9.12 9.83 9.00
C ALA A 72 -10.39 10.14 8.17
N PHE A 73 -10.98 9.15 7.50
CA PHE A 73 -12.15 9.36 6.65
C PHE A 73 -13.41 9.74 7.46
N PRO A 74 -13.77 9.08 8.57
CA PRO A 74 -14.87 9.53 9.42
C PRO A 74 -14.66 10.94 9.96
N MET A 75 -13.42 11.33 10.29
CA MET A 75 -13.10 12.68 10.70
C MET A 75 -13.34 13.69 9.56
N LEU A 76 -12.81 13.42 8.37
CA LEU A 76 -13.01 14.28 7.20
C LEU A 76 -14.48 14.41 6.82
N ALA A 77 -15.24 13.32 6.81
CA ALA A 77 -16.68 13.35 6.50
C ALA A 77 -17.50 14.23 7.46
N ARG A 78 -17.06 14.36 8.73
CA ARG A 78 -17.69 15.27 9.70
C ARG A 78 -17.34 16.73 9.46
N GLN A 79 -16.12 17.02 9.04
CA GLN A 79 -15.64 18.39 8.83
C GLN A 79 -15.98 18.95 7.44
N PHE A 80 -15.97 18.09 6.42
CA PHE A 80 -16.18 18.39 5.01
C PHE A 80 -17.23 17.42 4.43
N PRO A 81 -18.53 17.61 4.74
CA PRO A 81 -19.58 16.69 4.31
C PRO A 81 -19.65 16.48 2.78
N GLU A 82 -19.22 17.46 2.00
CA GLU A 82 -19.12 17.40 0.54
C GLU A 82 -18.13 16.34 0.04
N MET A 83 -17.18 15.90 0.87
CA MET A 83 -16.20 14.86 0.52
C MET A 83 -16.76 13.44 0.66
N ALA A 84 -17.94 13.25 1.26
CA ALA A 84 -18.49 11.93 1.56
C ALA A 84 -18.53 10.97 0.35
N PRO A 85 -18.89 11.39 -0.88
CA PRO A 85 -18.84 10.50 -2.05
C PRO A 85 -17.41 10.02 -2.39
N ALA A 86 -16.41 10.90 -2.25
CA ALA A 86 -15.02 10.55 -2.53
C ALA A 86 -14.44 9.61 -1.47
N LEU A 87 -14.76 9.85 -0.19
CA LEU A 87 -14.37 8.97 0.92
C LEU A 87 -15.03 7.60 0.83
N HIS A 88 -16.29 7.54 0.38
CA HIS A 88 -16.96 6.26 0.12
C HIS A 88 -16.25 5.46 -0.97
N LYS A 89 -15.92 6.11 -2.09
CA LYS A 89 -15.14 5.50 -3.16
C LYS A 89 -13.78 4.97 -2.68
N LEU A 90 -13.06 5.73 -1.85
CA LEU A 90 -11.78 5.28 -1.28
C LEU A 90 -11.95 4.02 -0.43
N GLY A 91 -13.00 3.96 0.39
CA GLY A 91 -13.34 2.74 1.15
C GLY A 91 -13.67 1.52 0.27
N GLU A 92 -14.33 1.72 -0.87
CA GLU A 92 -14.55 0.65 -1.85
C GLU A 92 -13.23 0.15 -2.47
N GLU A 93 -12.31 1.08 -2.76
CA GLU A 93 -10.95 0.74 -3.25
C GLU A 93 -10.15 -0.02 -2.19
N HIS A 94 -10.23 0.36 -0.92
CA HIS A 94 -9.61 -0.38 0.19
C HIS A 94 -10.13 -1.81 0.29
N ALA A 95 -11.45 -2.01 0.14
CA ALA A 95 -12.04 -3.35 0.16
C ALA A 95 -11.53 -4.23 -1.00
N ALA A 96 -11.39 -3.65 -2.21
CA ALA A 96 -10.84 -4.35 -3.37
C ALA A 96 -9.35 -4.69 -3.17
N VAL A 97 -8.55 -3.75 -2.64
CA VAL A 97 -7.14 -3.99 -2.29
C VAL A 97 -7.01 -5.11 -1.25
N SER A 98 -7.84 -5.08 -0.19
CA SER A 98 -7.83 -6.11 0.85
C SER A 98 -8.15 -7.50 0.31
N ALA A 99 -9.09 -7.61 -0.65
CA ALA A 99 -9.39 -8.87 -1.31
C ALA A 99 -8.18 -9.41 -2.09
N LEU A 100 -7.49 -8.54 -2.83
CA LEU A 100 -6.29 -8.92 -3.59
C LEU A 100 -5.12 -9.29 -2.66
N GLN A 101 -4.93 -8.59 -1.54
CA GLN A 101 -3.93 -8.94 -0.53
C GLN A 101 -4.16 -10.35 0.05
N LYS A 102 -5.41 -10.75 0.27
CA LYS A 102 -5.73 -12.11 0.75
C LYS A 102 -5.35 -13.17 -0.27
N GLU A 103 -5.56 -12.90 -1.55
CA GLU A 103 -5.15 -13.82 -2.62
C GLU A 103 -3.61 -13.90 -2.73
N ILE A 104 -2.92 -12.75 -2.67
CA ILE A 104 -1.46 -12.70 -2.64
C ILE A 104 -0.92 -13.48 -1.44
N GLN A 105 -1.51 -13.31 -0.25
CA GLN A 105 -1.14 -14.04 0.96
C GLN A 105 -1.27 -15.55 0.74
N ARG A 106 -2.38 -16.00 0.16
CA ARG A 106 -2.61 -17.42 -0.16
C ARG A 106 -1.55 -17.97 -1.12
N LEU A 107 -1.21 -17.20 -2.16
CA LEU A 107 -0.17 -17.57 -3.14
C LEU A 107 1.21 -17.65 -2.48
N VAL A 108 1.56 -16.66 -1.65
CA VAL A 108 2.80 -16.67 -0.88
C VAL A 108 2.85 -17.85 0.06
N ASP A 109 1.77 -18.13 0.80
CA ASP A 109 1.75 -19.20 1.80
C ASP A 109 1.94 -20.58 1.16
N SER A 110 1.30 -20.80 0.02
CA SER A 110 1.37 -22.05 -0.75
C SER A 110 2.58 -22.17 -1.66
N TYR A 111 3.43 -21.15 -1.76
CA TYR A 111 4.59 -21.18 -2.64
C TYR A 111 5.67 -22.16 -2.14
N VAL A 112 6.01 -23.13 -3.00
CA VAL A 112 7.08 -24.09 -2.80
C VAL A 112 8.15 -23.89 -3.88
N PRO A 113 9.39 -23.52 -3.51
CA PRO A 113 10.47 -23.31 -4.47
C PRO A 113 10.69 -24.52 -5.39
N GLY A 114 10.68 -24.28 -6.70
CA GLY A 114 10.89 -25.32 -7.72
C GLY A 114 9.67 -26.21 -8.02
N ALA A 115 8.56 -26.07 -7.27
CA ALA A 115 7.34 -26.83 -7.50
C ALA A 115 6.12 -25.95 -7.83
N THR A 116 6.07 -24.71 -7.34
CA THR A 116 5.01 -23.74 -7.63
C THR A 116 5.47 -22.77 -8.73
N ASP A 117 4.60 -22.48 -9.71
CA ASP A 117 4.86 -21.44 -10.71
C ASP A 117 4.72 -20.04 -10.06
N PRO A 118 5.80 -19.22 -10.02
CA PRO A 118 5.75 -17.87 -9.45
C PRO A 118 4.99 -16.85 -10.32
N ARG A 119 4.58 -17.19 -11.55
CA ARG A 119 3.91 -16.27 -12.48
C ARG A 119 2.57 -15.74 -11.96
N ASP A 120 1.83 -16.55 -11.22
CA ASP A 120 0.55 -16.12 -10.63
C ASP A 120 0.77 -15.07 -9.53
N LEU A 121 1.75 -15.29 -8.65
CA LEU A 121 2.15 -14.30 -7.64
C LEU A 121 2.63 -13.00 -8.29
N ARG A 122 3.46 -13.10 -9.33
CA ARG A 122 3.90 -11.94 -10.12
C ARG A 122 2.73 -11.16 -10.71
N THR A 123 1.75 -11.86 -11.28
CA THR A 123 0.57 -11.25 -11.90
C THR A 123 -0.26 -10.49 -10.86
N ASN A 124 -0.51 -11.11 -9.71
CA ASN A 124 -1.29 -10.48 -8.63
C ASN A 124 -0.55 -9.27 -8.01
N LEU A 125 0.77 -9.33 -7.82
CA LEU A 125 1.55 -8.19 -7.34
C LEU A 125 1.55 -7.02 -8.34
N ARG A 126 1.59 -7.29 -9.64
CA ARG A 126 1.47 -6.25 -10.69
C ARG A 126 0.08 -5.63 -10.74
N GLU A 127 -0.96 -6.44 -10.56
CA GLU A 127 -2.33 -5.95 -10.42
C GLU A 127 -2.45 -5.05 -9.18
N LEU A 128 -1.88 -5.47 -8.05
CA LEU A 128 -1.90 -4.68 -6.81
C LEU A 128 -1.18 -3.35 -7.00
N ALA A 129 -0.01 -3.34 -7.64
CA ALA A 129 0.72 -2.12 -7.97
C ALA A 129 -0.07 -1.17 -8.85
N THR A 130 -0.75 -1.70 -9.87
CA THR A 130 -1.60 -0.87 -10.75
C THR A 130 -2.76 -0.24 -9.98
N LYS A 131 -3.41 -1.00 -9.09
CA LYS A 131 -4.52 -0.51 -8.26
C LYS A 131 -4.06 0.53 -7.25
N LEU A 132 -2.98 0.24 -6.53
CA LEU A 132 -2.45 1.13 -5.49
C LEU A 132 -1.92 2.43 -6.08
N GLU A 133 -1.26 2.40 -7.23
CA GLU A 133 -0.80 3.63 -7.86
C GLU A 133 -1.97 4.56 -8.19
N ALA A 134 -3.02 4.03 -8.84
CA ALA A 134 -4.22 4.81 -9.16
C ALA A 134 -4.97 5.28 -7.90
N HIS A 135 -5.00 4.45 -6.86
CA HIS A 135 -5.65 4.73 -5.59
C HIS A 135 -4.93 5.83 -4.80
N PHE A 136 -3.63 5.69 -4.54
CA PHE A 136 -2.82 6.69 -3.83
C PHE A 136 -2.87 8.04 -4.54
N ASP A 137 -2.77 8.05 -5.87
CA ASP A 137 -2.92 9.25 -6.68
C ASP A 137 -4.27 9.96 -6.47
N TYR A 138 -5.35 9.18 -6.46
CA TYR A 138 -6.69 9.72 -6.26
C TYR A 138 -6.88 10.24 -4.84
N GLU A 139 -6.44 9.46 -3.85
CA GLU A 139 -6.51 9.84 -2.45
C GLU A 139 -5.72 11.13 -2.17
N GLU A 140 -4.44 11.18 -2.56
CA GLU A 140 -3.58 12.32 -2.29
C GLU A 140 -4.16 13.62 -2.85
N ARG A 141 -4.66 13.59 -4.09
CA ARG A 141 -5.34 14.74 -4.72
C ARG A 141 -6.63 15.13 -4.01
N THR A 142 -7.29 14.18 -3.36
CA THR A 142 -8.61 14.37 -2.74
C THR A 142 -8.50 14.86 -1.30
N VAL A 143 -7.66 14.25 -0.47
CA VAL A 143 -7.72 14.41 0.98
C VAL A 143 -6.57 15.21 1.59
N VAL A 144 -5.42 15.32 0.93
CA VAL A 144 -4.21 15.92 1.55
C VAL A 144 -4.44 17.35 2.02
N ALA A 145 -5.06 18.19 1.19
CA ALA A 145 -5.31 19.59 1.54
C ALA A 145 -6.23 19.70 2.76
N ALA A 146 -7.26 18.87 2.84
CA ALA A 146 -8.19 18.82 3.97
C ALA A 146 -7.52 18.26 5.23
N LEU A 147 -6.70 17.20 5.12
CA LEU A 147 -5.96 16.64 6.24
C LEU A 147 -4.92 17.59 6.81
N ASN A 148 -4.33 18.45 5.98
CA ASN A 148 -3.36 19.45 6.42
C ASN A 148 -3.96 20.62 7.22
N THR A 149 -5.30 20.69 7.36
CA THR A 149 -5.92 21.57 8.37
C THR A 149 -5.82 21.01 9.79
N THR A 150 -5.32 19.78 9.94
CA THR A 150 -5.10 19.07 11.21
C THR A 150 -3.60 18.80 11.45
N PRO A 151 -3.06 19.04 12.65
CA PRO A 151 -1.68 18.68 12.98
C PRO A 151 -1.44 17.15 12.84
N ALA A 152 -0.26 16.74 12.36
CA ALA A 152 0.12 15.32 12.34
C ALA A 152 0.25 14.73 13.77
N PRO A 153 0.09 13.41 13.96
CA PRO A 153 0.40 12.76 15.23
C PRO A 153 1.91 12.87 15.52
N TYR A 154 2.24 12.98 16.81
CA TYR A 154 3.62 13.05 17.31
C TYR A 154 4.37 11.72 17.17
#